data_AF-C2EWH4-F1
#
_entry.id   AF-C2EWH4-F1
#
_cell.length_a   1.000
_cell.length_b   1.000
_cell.length_c   1.000
_cell.angle_alpha   90.00
_cell.angle_beta   90.00
_cell.angle_gamma   90.00
#
_symmetry.space_group_name_H-M   'P 1'
#
loop_
_entity.id
_entity.type
_entity.pdbx_description
1 polymer ?
#
loop_
_entity_poly.entity_id
_entity_poly.type
_entity_poly.pdbx_seq_one_letter_code
_entity_poly.pdbx_strand_id
1 'polypeptide(L)'
;MQLSNGLKILYGKENGDNMADNLTDGLNELAQGFQKRFKVSDKLTLQDMIDLVTPPVSQPNLIPGSDNFSGYPGVNWAVFNNFGQSGSWNGIAVMALNLEGLIGYKTTFAPGTYTFSVFAKLDHPDDQSTAVLKFQGDTTDAGLTIKDGLTTEWQRFVYTTTFITQVTGRFQISPTSFPAGVNRLYIAGEKVEQGDTVTPYVTENNTEIDAPIYDR
;
A
#
# COMPACT_ATOMS: atom_id res chain seq x y z
N MET A 1 -30.35 -14.99 -5.93
CA MET A 1 -28.90 -15.11 -6.18
C MET A 1 -28.21 -14.52 -4.97
N GLN A 2 -27.77 -15.37 -4.05
CA GLN A 2 -27.19 -15.02 -2.76
C GLN A 2 -25.96 -15.92 -2.60
N LEU A 3 -24.76 -15.33 -2.56
CA LEU A 3 -23.53 -16.05 -2.23
C LEU A 3 -23.26 -15.82 -0.75
N SER A 4 -23.68 -16.76 0.09
CA SER A 4 -23.25 -16.88 1.47
C SER A 4 -21.96 -17.71 1.51
N ASN A 5 -20.81 -17.07 1.37
CA ASN A 5 -19.53 -17.69 1.72
C ASN A 5 -19.36 -17.62 3.24
N GLY A 6 -20.11 -18.47 3.94
CA GLY A 6 -19.85 -18.78 5.33
C GLY A 6 -18.55 -19.58 5.41
N LEU A 7 -17.54 -19.02 6.08
CA LEU A 7 -16.48 -19.80 6.71
C LEU A 7 -17.18 -20.87 7.58
N LYS A 8 -17.20 -22.12 7.13
CA LYS A 8 -17.55 -23.23 8.01
C LYS A 8 -16.34 -23.49 8.89
N ILE A 9 -16.34 -22.89 10.08
CA ILE A 9 -15.53 -23.36 11.19
C ILE A 9 -16.02 -24.79 11.47
N LEU A 10 -15.21 -25.78 11.11
CA LEU A 10 -15.42 -27.17 11.46
C LEU A 10 -15.33 -27.27 12.99
N TYR A 11 -16.48 -27.22 13.65
CA TYR A 11 -16.62 -27.79 14.99
C TYR A 11 -16.36 -29.29 14.88
N GLY A 12 -15.22 -29.73 15.41
CA GLY A 12 -14.90 -31.14 15.58
C GLY A 12 -16.00 -31.79 16.42
N LYS A 13 -16.85 -32.59 15.78
CA LYS A 13 -17.78 -33.47 16.46
C LYS A 13 -16.98 -34.73 16.78
N GLU A 14 -16.84 -35.01 18.07
CA GLU A 14 -16.23 -36.22 18.62
C GLU A 14 -16.77 -37.45 17.89
N ASN A 15 -15.91 -38.07 17.07
CA ASN A 15 -15.98 -39.47 16.68
C ASN A 15 -14.71 -39.80 15.89
N GLY A 16 -13.73 -40.39 16.58
CA GLY A 16 -12.89 -41.49 16.07
C GLY A 16 -12.03 -41.34 14.81
N ASP A 17 -12.06 -40.22 14.08
CA ASP A 17 -11.22 -40.04 12.89
C ASP A 17 -9.92 -39.36 13.29
N ASN A 18 -8.79 -40.05 12.99
CA ASN A 18 -7.46 -39.65 13.43
C ASN A 18 -7.19 -38.19 13.06
N MET A 19 -6.76 -37.39 14.03
CA MET A 19 -6.32 -36.00 13.78
C MET A 19 -5.25 -35.92 12.68
N ALA A 20 -4.49 -37.00 12.47
CA ALA A 20 -3.51 -37.13 11.40
C ALA A 20 -4.17 -37.16 10.00
N ASP A 21 -5.33 -37.78 9.84
CA ASP A 21 -6.05 -37.87 8.57
C ASP A 21 -6.65 -36.51 8.21
N ASN A 22 -7.24 -35.80 9.17
CA ASN A 22 -7.74 -34.43 8.97
C ASN A 22 -6.63 -33.39 8.67
N LEU A 23 -5.43 -33.54 9.27
CA LEU A 23 -4.28 -32.70 8.93
C LEU A 23 -3.74 -33.01 7.53
N THR A 24 -3.72 -34.29 7.15
CA THR A 24 -3.26 -34.74 5.84
C THR A 24 -4.22 -34.29 4.74
N ASP A 25 -5.52 -34.35 4.99
CA ASP A 25 -6.55 -33.87 4.06
C ASP A 25 -6.54 -32.34 3.93
N GLY A 26 -6.37 -31.61 5.04
CA GLY A 26 -6.21 -30.15 5.00
C GLY A 26 -4.95 -29.69 4.24
N LEU A 27 -3.83 -30.40 4.39
CA LEU A 27 -2.59 -30.15 3.64
C LEU A 27 -2.73 -30.52 2.16
N ASN A 28 -3.47 -31.59 1.84
CA ASN A 28 -3.75 -32.00 0.47
C ASN A 28 -4.69 -31.01 -0.23
N GLU A 29 -5.70 -30.48 0.45
CA GLU A 29 -6.58 -29.43 -0.10
C GLU A 29 -5.81 -28.12 -0.34
N LEU A 30 -4.91 -27.73 0.57
CA LEU A 30 -3.98 -26.62 0.36
C LEU A 30 -3.08 -26.85 -0.85
N ALA A 31 -2.45 -28.02 -0.96
CA ALA A 31 -1.59 -28.39 -2.07
C ALA A 31 -2.33 -28.42 -3.42
N GLN A 32 -3.56 -28.93 -3.44
CA GLN A 32 -4.42 -28.91 -4.63
C GLN A 32 -4.87 -27.49 -4.98
N GLY A 33 -5.17 -26.65 -3.98
CA GLY A 33 -5.45 -25.23 -4.16
C GLY A 33 -4.28 -24.47 -4.80
N PHE A 34 -3.05 -24.78 -4.38
CA PHE A 34 -1.81 -24.26 -4.96
C PHE A 34 -1.60 -24.74 -6.41
N GLN A 35 -1.77 -26.02 -6.69
CA GLN A 35 -1.63 -26.58 -8.05
C GLN A 35 -2.68 -26.05 -9.04
N LYS A 36 -3.89 -25.71 -8.57
CA LYS A 36 -4.95 -25.18 -9.43
C LYS A 36 -4.74 -23.72 -9.85
N ARG A 37 -3.99 -22.94 -9.05
CA ARG A 37 -3.67 -21.53 -9.32
C ARG A 37 -2.43 -21.35 -10.19
N PHE A 38 -1.53 -22.33 -10.19
CA PHE A 38 -0.26 -22.25 -10.90
C PHE A 38 -0.13 -23.44 -11.86
N LYS A 39 -0.22 -23.20 -13.17
CA LYS A 39 0.19 -24.18 -14.20
C LYS A 39 1.71 -24.33 -14.16
N VAL A 40 2.21 -25.01 -13.14
CA VAL A 40 3.65 -25.12 -12.91
C VAL A 40 4.10 -26.51 -13.35
N SER A 41 4.71 -26.56 -14.52
CA SER A 41 5.47 -27.73 -15.01
C SER A 41 6.81 -27.91 -14.30
N ASP A 42 7.21 -26.94 -13.46
CA ASP A 42 8.57 -26.84 -12.92
C ASP A 42 8.51 -27.01 -11.40
N LYS A 43 9.12 -28.06 -10.88
CA LYS A 43 9.09 -28.39 -9.45
C LYS A 43 9.45 -27.15 -8.60
N LEU A 44 8.50 -26.62 -7.82
CA LEU A 44 8.77 -25.60 -6.81
C LEU A 44 9.86 -26.12 -5.86
N THR A 45 10.91 -25.34 -5.66
CA THR A 45 11.95 -25.65 -4.68
C THR A 45 11.49 -25.27 -3.29
N LEU A 46 12.13 -25.83 -2.25
CA LEU A 46 11.90 -25.40 -0.87
C LEU A 46 12.22 -23.91 -0.68
N GLN A 47 13.17 -23.36 -1.45
CA GLN A 47 13.48 -21.94 -1.45
C GLN A 47 12.33 -21.11 -2.02
N ASP A 48 11.70 -21.55 -3.12
CA ASP A 48 10.52 -20.87 -3.68
C ASP A 48 9.34 -20.86 -2.70
N MET A 49 9.20 -21.92 -1.90
CA MET A 49 8.20 -21.97 -0.82
C MET A 49 8.54 -21.05 0.34
N ILE A 50 9.82 -20.96 0.73
CA ILE A 50 10.30 -20.07 1.78
C ILE A 50 10.16 -18.61 1.36
N ASP A 51 10.54 -18.26 0.14
CA ASP A 51 10.41 -16.91 -0.41
C ASP A 51 8.95 -16.49 -0.54
N LEU A 52 8.04 -17.44 -0.73
CA LEU A 52 6.60 -17.18 -0.77
C LEU A 52 5.98 -16.89 0.61
N VAL A 53 6.57 -17.40 1.70
CA VAL A 53 6.03 -17.22 3.07
C VAL A 53 6.84 -16.26 3.93
N THR A 54 8.04 -15.88 3.47
CA THR A 54 8.88 -14.90 4.17
C THR A 54 8.54 -13.52 3.64
N PRO A 55 7.94 -12.62 4.46
CA PRO A 55 7.70 -11.25 4.02
C PRO A 55 9.03 -10.59 3.66
N PRO A 56 9.07 -9.78 2.59
CA PRO A 56 10.31 -9.19 2.14
C PRO A 56 10.83 -8.20 3.21
N VAL A 57 12.13 -8.24 3.45
CA VAL A 57 12.79 -7.35 4.44
C VAL A 57 12.59 -5.89 4.01
N SER A 58 12.14 -5.05 4.95
CA SER A 58 11.94 -3.62 4.69
C SER A 58 13.18 -2.96 4.10
N GLN A 59 13.01 -2.36 2.92
CA GLN A 59 14.00 -1.49 2.31
C GLN A 59 13.99 -0.10 2.97
N PRO A 60 15.13 0.61 3.00
CA PRO A 60 15.20 1.99 3.48
C PRO A 60 14.22 2.90 2.75
N ASN A 61 13.52 3.74 3.48
CA ASN A 61 12.67 4.77 2.89
C ASN A 61 13.52 5.92 2.35
N LEU A 62 13.37 6.24 1.07
CA LEU A 62 14.07 7.33 0.39
C LEU A 62 13.41 8.71 0.61
N ILE A 63 12.31 8.78 1.36
CA ILE A 63 11.67 10.03 1.82
C ILE A 63 12.03 10.27 3.30
N PRO A 64 12.96 11.19 3.60
CA PRO A 64 13.27 11.58 4.98
C PRO A 64 12.08 12.26 5.65
N GLY A 65 11.84 11.92 6.92
CA GLY A 65 10.82 12.54 7.75
C GLY A 65 9.38 12.21 7.33
N SER A 66 9.15 11.15 6.55
CA SER A 66 7.79 10.83 6.08
C SER A 66 6.87 10.23 7.14
N ASP A 67 7.43 9.81 8.28
CA ASP A 67 6.72 9.26 9.42
C ASP A 67 6.05 10.35 10.26
N ASN A 68 6.61 11.55 10.29
CA ASN A 68 6.12 12.70 11.05
C ASN A 68 5.95 13.98 10.24
N PHE A 69 6.23 13.93 8.93
CA PHE A 69 6.33 15.06 8.02
C PHE A 69 7.36 16.11 8.49
N SER A 70 8.46 15.67 9.11
CA SER A 70 9.53 16.58 9.55
C SER A 70 10.19 17.24 8.35
N GLY A 71 10.37 18.55 8.46
CA GLY A 71 10.80 19.39 7.34
C GLY A 71 9.66 19.88 6.45
N TYR A 72 8.39 19.58 6.78
CA TYR A 72 7.22 20.28 6.22
C TYR A 72 6.86 21.53 7.05
N PRO A 73 6.56 22.68 6.40
CA PRO A 73 6.82 22.96 4.99
C PRO A 73 8.32 23.23 4.75
N GLY A 74 8.86 22.87 3.58
CA GLY A 74 10.29 23.01 3.33
C GLY A 74 10.70 22.93 1.86
N VAL A 75 12.01 22.93 1.60
CA VAL A 75 12.57 22.95 0.23
C VAL A 75 12.10 21.74 -0.60
N ASN A 76 12.04 20.57 0.04
CA ASN A 76 11.66 19.33 -0.62
C ASN A 76 10.18 18.97 -0.38
N TRP A 77 9.59 19.41 0.73
CA TRP A 77 8.19 19.19 1.06
C TRP A 77 7.33 20.37 0.59
N ALA A 78 6.59 20.18 -0.50
CA ALA A 78 5.78 21.24 -1.09
C ALA A 78 4.51 21.54 -0.26
N VAL A 79 4.14 22.82 -0.18
CA VAL A 79 2.87 23.29 0.39
C VAL A 79 1.93 23.69 -0.72
N PHE A 80 0.70 23.19 -0.68
CA PHE A 80 -0.42 23.81 -1.38
C PHE A 80 -1.55 24.06 -0.37
N ASN A 81 -2.68 24.61 -0.78
CA ASN A 81 -3.67 25.16 0.15
C ASN A 81 -4.35 24.09 1.04
N ASN A 82 -4.73 24.49 2.25
CA ASN A 82 -5.68 23.82 3.14
C ASN A 82 -5.28 22.42 3.68
N PHE A 83 -4.19 22.38 4.46
CA PHE A 83 -3.68 21.18 5.11
C PHE A 83 -3.80 21.28 6.63
N GLY A 84 -4.01 20.14 7.29
CA GLY A 84 -3.85 20.03 8.73
C GLY A 84 -3.33 18.65 9.11
N GLN A 85 -2.33 18.61 10.00
CA GLN A 85 -2.07 17.39 10.76
C GLN A 85 -3.36 17.03 11.51
N SER A 86 -3.84 15.82 11.29
CA SER A 86 -5.11 15.34 11.85
C SER A 86 -4.92 14.38 13.02
N GLY A 87 -3.67 14.12 13.41
CA GLY A 87 -3.32 13.23 14.52
C GLY A 87 -2.26 12.22 14.13
N SER A 88 -2.35 11.03 14.71
CA SER A 88 -1.44 9.92 14.48
C SER A 88 -2.19 8.61 14.28
N TRP A 89 -1.66 7.72 13.46
CA TRP A 89 -2.12 6.35 13.27
C TRP A 89 -0.91 5.41 13.39
N ASN A 90 -0.98 4.39 14.24
CA ASN A 90 0.13 3.46 14.48
C ASN A 90 1.50 4.13 14.76
N GLY A 91 1.49 5.31 15.39
CA GLY A 91 2.71 6.05 15.72
C GLY A 91 3.29 6.93 14.61
N ILE A 92 2.68 6.97 13.42
CA ILE A 92 3.01 7.92 12.35
C ILE A 92 2.00 9.05 12.28
N ALA A 93 2.45 10.24 11.91
CA ALA A 93 1.60 11.40 11.70
C ALA A 93 0.63 11.16 10.53
N VAL A 94 -0.56 11.72 10.67
CA VAL A 94 -1.63 11.66 9.66
C VAL A 94 -1.89 13.06 9.15
N MET A 95 -1.94 13.21 7.83
CA MET A 95 -2.32 14.46 7.17
C MET A 95 -3.74 14.34 6.64
N ALA A 96 -4.55 15.37 6.87
CA ALA A 96 -5.84 15.54 6.21
C ALA A 96 -5.68 16.44 4.98
N LEU A 97 -6.08 15.92 3.84
CA LEU A 97 -6.15 16.62 2.57
C LEU A 97 -7.61 16.99 2.27
N ASN A 98 -7.83 18.25 1.94
CA ASN A 98 -9.09 18.73 1.35
C ASN A 98 -8.80 19.30 -0.07
N LEU A 99 -9.72 20.09 -0.61
CA LEU A 99 -9.64 20.69 -1.96
C LEU A 99 -8.22 21.22 -2.28
N GLU A 100 -7.66 20.73 -3.40
CA GLU A 100 -6.34 21.13 -3.92
C GLU A 100 -5.14 20.73 -3.04
N GLY A 101 -5.36 19.88 -2.04
CA GLY A 101 -4.30 19.37 -1.17
C GLY A 101 -3.31 18.46 -1.91
N LEU A 102 -2.20 19.02 -2.40
CA LEU A 102 -0.97 18.35 -2.82
C LEU A 102 0.05 18.20 -1.68
N ILE A 103 0.30 16.97 -1.20
CA ILE A 103 1.54 16.69 -0.49
C ILE A 103 2.54 16.05 -1.45
N GLY A 104 3.81 16.37 -1.27
CA GLY A 104 4.82 15.69 -2.07
C GLY A 104 6.24 16.01 -1.70
N TYR A 105 7.04 14.95 -1.65
CA TYR A 105 8.49 15.03 -1.53
C TYR A 105 9.13 15.17 -2.91
N LYS A 106 9.84 16.29 -3.12
CA LYS A 106 10.64 16.56 -4.31
C LYS A 106 12.04 15.98 -4.13
N THR A 107 12.47 15.15 -5.07
CA THR A 107 13.83 14.61 -5.10
C THR A 107 14.28 14.24 -6.53
N THR A 108 15.55 13.89 -6.66
CA THR A 108 16.16 13.43 -7.91
C THR A 108 16.39 11.92 -7.84
N PHE A 109 15.86 11.21 -8.81
CA PHE A 109 15.98 9.76 -8.97
C PHE A 109 17.00 9.44 -10.05
N ALA A 110 17.96 8.56 -9.73
CA ALA A 110 18.83 7.97 -10.74
C ALA A 110 18.05 6.95 -11.60
N PRO A 111 18.53 6.59 -12.80
CA PRO A 111 17.92 5.53 -13.59
C PRO A 111 17.74 4.24 -12.78
N GLY A 112 16.55 3.64 -12.84
CA GLY A 112 16.20 2.47 -12.06
C GLY A 112 14.70 2.30 -11.84
N THR A 113 14.31 1.16 -11.30
CA THR A 113 12.93 0.89 -10.87
C THR A 113 12.75 1.32 -9.42
N TYR A 114 11.61 1.94 -9.14
CA TYR A 114 11.23 2.38 -7.80
C TYR A 114 9.77 2.04 -7.52
N THR A 115 9.52 1.61 -6.30
CA THR A 115 8.19 1.37 -5.75
C THR A 115 7.85 2.48 -4.78
N PHE A 116 6.71 3.12 -5.03
CA PHE A 116 6.15 4.17 -4.22
C PHE A 116 4.94 3.62 -3.48
N SER A 117 4.77 4.00 -2.23
CA SER A 117 3.57 3.62 -1.48
C SER A 117 3.14 4.67 -0.47
N VAL A 118 1.86 4.63 -0.12
CA VAL A 118 1.26 5.52 0.89
C VAL A 118 0.05 4.84 1.52
N PHE A 119 -0.16 5.08 2.80
CA PHE A 119 -1.40 4.70 3.45
C PHE A 119 -2.43 5.80 3.21
N ALA A 120 -3.63 5.44 2.80
CA ALA A 120 -4.71 6.40 2.65
C ALA A 120 -6.07 5.83 3.06
N LYS A 121 -6.97 6.72 3.48
CA LYS A 121 -8.39 6.43 3.73
C LYS A 121 -9.26 7.67 3.58
N LEU A 122 -10.55 7.45 3.43
CA LEU A 122 -11.58 8.48 3.48
C LEU A 122 -12.00 8.78 4.92
N ASP A 123 -12.67 9.92 5.12
CA ASP A 123 -13.30 10.27 6.38
C ASP A 123 -14.66 9.59 6.51
N HIS A 124 -15.43 9.59 5.42
CA HIS A 124 -16.78 9.04 5.36
C HIS A 124 -16.97 8.11 4.15
N PRO A 125 -17.80 7.05 4.20
CA PRO A 125 -18.04 6.17 3.04
C PRO A 125 -18.66 6.87 1.83
N ASP A 126 -19.34 8.00 2.04
CA ASP A 126 -19.93 8.81 0.96
C ASP A 126 -18.92 9.75 0.30
N ASP A 127 -17.72 9.85 0.86
CA ASP A 127 -16.65 10.68 0.30
C ASP A 127 -16.22 10.13 -1.06
N GLN A 128 -16.18 11.00 -2.07
CA GLN A 128 -15.72 10.66 -3.41
C GLN A 128 -14.40 11.37 -3.73
N SER A 129 -13.34 10.98 -3.03
CA SER A 129 -11.99 11.49 -3.30
C SER A 129 -11.30 10.60 -4.31
N THR A 130 -10.69 11.21 -5.32
CA THR A 130 -9.78 10.52 -6.22
C THR A 130 -8.38 10.99 -5.91
N ALA A 131 -7.57 10.16 -5.26
CA ALA A 131 -6.15 10.44 -5.11
C ALA A 131 -5.46 10.11 -6.44
N VAL A 132 -4.71 11.05 -7.00
CA VAL A 132 -3.77 10.73 -8.08
C VAL A 132 -2.38 10.74 -7.51
N LEU A 133 -1.72 9.60 -7.61
CA LEU A 133 -0.30 9.49 -7.42
C LEU A 133 0.40 10.01 -8.67
N LYS A 134 1.10 11.14 -8.60
CA LYS A 134 1.81 11.71 -9.76
C LYS A 134 3.30 11.78 -9.52
N PHE A 135 4.05 11.70 -10.61
CA PHE A 135 5.44 12.08 -10.65
C PHE A 135 5.65 13.28 -11.59
N GLN A 136 5.83 14.48 -11.02
CA GLN A 136 6.02 15.69 -11.83
C GLN A 136 7.51 15.91 -12.16
N GLY A 137 7.98 15.44 -13.31
CA GLY A 137 9.39 15.56 -13.71
C GLY A 137 9.68 15.63 -15.22
N ASP A 138 8.82 15.11 -16.10
CA ASP A 138 8.90 15.28 -17.55
C ASP A 138 7.56 14.93 -18.22
N THR A 139 7.35 15.38 -19.46
CA THR A 139 6.11 15.64 -20.23
C THR A 139 4.94 14.63 -20.27
N THR A 140 4.99 13.51 -19.56
CA THR A 140 3.87 12.56 -19.45
C THR A 140 3.66 12.22 -17.98
N ASP A 141 2.60 12.78 -17.38
CA ASP A 141 2.12 12.44 -16.03
C ASP A 141 1.84 10.92 -15.95
N ALA A 142 2.87 10.13 -15.63
CA ALA A 142 2.69 8.75 -15.24
C ALA A 142 2.15 8.78 -13.80
N GLY A 143 0.97 8.22 -13.59
CA GLY A 143 0.34 8.29 -12.28
C GLY A 143 -0.75 7.24 -12.07
N LEU A 144 -0.83 6.77 -10.82
CA LEU A 144 -1.92 5.91 -10.38
C LEU A 144 -3.11 6.77 -9.98
N THR A 145 -4.24 6.58 -10.65
CA THR A 145 -5.52 7.12 -10.16
C THR A 145 -6.14 6.11 -9.22
N ILE A 146 -6.34 6.49 -7.96
CA ILE A 146 -6.68 5.60 -6.84
C ILE A 146 -8.21 5.52 -6.58
N LYS A 147 -9.02 6.18 -7.44
CA LYS A 147 -10.47 6.40 -7.23
C LYS A 147 -11.26 5.18 -6.73
N ASP A 148 -11.11 4.03 -7.40
CA ASP A 148 -11.99 2.87 -7.20
C ASP A 148 -11.58 1.97 -6.01
N GLY A 149 -10.61 2.39 -5.20
CA GLY A 149 -10.05 1.58 -4.10
C GLY A 149 -10.12 2.22 -2.72
N LEU A 150 -10.50 3.49 -2.62
CA LEU A 150 -10.52 4.22 -1.35
C LEU A 150 -11.74 3.84 -0.53
N THR A 151 -11.50 3.54 0.75
CA THR A 151 -12.54 3.26 1.74
C THR A 151 -12.29 4.06 3.01
N THR A 152 -13.14 3.92 4.03
CA THR A 152 -12.89 4.51 5.36
C THR A 152 -11.83 3.78 6.18
N GLU A 153 -11.33 2.65 5.69
CA GLU A 153 -10.26 1.89 6.32
C GLU A 153 -8.90 2.26 5.73
N TRP A 154 -7.85 2.19 6.56
CA TRP A 154 -6.49 2.39 6.07
C TRP A 154 -6.10 1.29 5.10
N GLN A 155 -5.72 1.71 3.90
CA GLN A 155 -5.22 0.83 2.84
C GLN A 155 -3.89 1.36 2.34
N ARG A 156 -3.01 0.45 1.93
CA ARG A 156 -1.73 0.81 1.33
C ARG A 156 -1.86 0.81 -0.18
N PHE A 157 -1.62 1.96 -0.78
CA PHE A 157 -1.61 2.13 -2.24
C PHE A 157 -0.17 2.08 -2.73
N VAL A 158 0.05 1.39 -3.83
CA VAL A 158 1.38 1.10 -4.37
C VAL A 158 1.43 1.48 -5.85
N TYR A 159 2.56 2.03 -6.28
CA TYR A 159 2.86 2.28 -7.68
C TYR A 159 4.33 2.04 -7.97
N THR A 160 4.62 1.23 -8.97
CA THR A 160 5.99 0.94 -9.40
C THR A 160 6.23 1.55 -10.78
N THR A 161 7.38 2.20 -10.95
CA THR A 161 7.80 2.78 -12.23
C THR A 161 9.29 2.66 -12.45
N THR A 162 9.72 2.72 -13.71
CA THR A 162 11.13 2.64 -14.10
C THR A 162 11.55 3.92 -14.81
N PHE A 163 12.55 4.59 -14.25
CA PHE A 163 13.20 5.74 -14.88
C PHE A 163 14.37 5.28 -15.75
N ILE A 164 14.32 5.62 -17.04
CA ILE A 164 15.39 5.31 -18.00
C ILE A 164 16.52 6.35 -17.99
N THR A 165 16.24 7.54 -17.48
CA THR A 165 17.17 8.65 -17.32
C THR A 165 17.07 9.19 -15.89
N GLN A 166 18.01 10.04 -15.48
CA GLN A 166 17.87 10.74 -14.21
C GLN A 166 16.68 11.70 -14.29
N VAL A 167 15.76 11.64 -13.32
CA VAL A 167 14.59 12.53 -13.30
C VAL A 167 14.47 13.21 -11.94
N THR A 168 14.26 14.52 -11.95
CA THR A 168 13.84 15.24 -10.75
C THR A 168 12.34 15.35 -10.78
N GLY A 169 11.67 14.82 -9.76
CA GLY A 169 10.23 14.97 -9.68
C GLY A 169 9.72 14.91 -8.26
N ARG A 170 8.40 14.84 -8.16
CA ARG A 170 7.69 14.86 -6.88
C ARG A 170 6.72 13.71 -6.87
N PHE A 171 6.75 12.94 -5.81
CA PHE A 171 5.61 12.10 -5.46
C PHE A 171 4.48 13.02 -5.02
N GLN A 172 3.31 12.93 -5.64
CA GLN A 172 2.18 13.78 -5.31
C GLN A 172 0.95 12.93 -5.05
N ILE A 173 0.21 13.25 -3.99
CA ILE A 173 -1.17 12.79 -3.81
C ILE A 173 -2.06 14.02 -3.83
N SER A 174 -3.04 14.05 -4.72
CA SER A 174 -4.04 15.11 -4.78
C SER A 174 -5.43 14.54 -4.96
N PRO A 175 -6.42 14.99 -4.19
CA PRO A 175 -7.82 14.70 -4.45
C PRO A 175 -8.28 15.47 -5.71
N THR A 176 -8.98 14.82 -6.66
CA THR A 176 -9.43 15.47 -7.92
C THR A 176 -10.92 15.77 -8.01
N SER A 177 -11.74 15.33 -7.05
CA SER A 177 -13.19 15.59 -7.04
C SER A 177 -13.73 15.66 -5.62
N PHE A 178 -14.62 16.61 -5.35
CA PHE A 178 -15.40 16.68 -4.12
C PHE A 178 -16.85 17.07 -4.45
N PRO A 179 -17.86 16.22 -4.20
CA PRO A 179 -19.21 16.72 -3.97
C PRO A 179 -19.22 17.57 -2.68
N ALA A 180 -19.48 18.87 -2.80
CA ALA A 180 -19.88 19.78 -1.72
C ALA A 180 -18.93 20.00 -0.50
N GLY A 181 -17.61 19.87 -0.67
CA GLY A 181 -16.64 20.54 0.22
C GLY A 181 -16.40 19.95 1.61
N VAL A 182 -16.87 18.73 1.88
CA VAL A 182 -16.68 18.05 3.19
C VAL A 182 -15.77 16.82 3.13
N ASN A 183 -15.52 16.22 1.96
CA ASN A 183 -14.69 15.01 1.94
C ASN A 183 -13.28 15.31 2.42
N ARG A 184 -12.70 14.37 3.17
CA ARG A 184 -11.31 14.44 3.58
C ARG A 184 -10.63 13.14 3.20
N LEU A 185 -9.48 13.27 2.57
CA LEU A 185 -8.57 12.18 2.32
C LEU A 185 -7.50 12.24 3.41
N TYR A 186 -7.38 11.20 4.21
CA TYR A 186 -6.27 11.07 5.14
C TYR A 186 -5.17 10.27 4.50
N ILE A 187 -3.94 10.69 4.75
CA ILE A 187 -2.74 9.98 4.29
C ILE A 187 -1.72 9.87 5.43
N ALA A 188 -0.87 8.85 5.35
CA ALA A 188 0.25 8.66 6.25
C ALA A 188 1.34 7.82 5.58
N GLY A 189 2.58 7.95 6.08
CA GLY A 189 3.66 7.01 5.78
C GLY A 189 4.02 6.92 4.31
N GLU A 190 4.28 8.06 3.66
CA GLU A 190 4.82 8.02 2.29
C GLU A 190 6.15 7.28 2.27
N LYS A 191 6.28 6.31 1.37
CA LYS A 191 7.49 5.53 1.22
C LYS A 191 7.89 5.41 -0.23
N VAL A 192 9.19 5.55 -0.46
CA VAL A 192 9.82 5.22 -1.74
C VAL A 192 10.98 4.29 -1.49
N GLU A 193 11.03 3.21 -2.24
CA GLU A 193 12.08 2.20 -2.19
C GLU A 193 12.56 1.90 -3.61
N GLN A 194 13.85 1.55 -3.73
CA GLN A 194 14.43 1.13 -5.00
C GLN A 194 14.10 -0.35 -5.24
N GLY A 195 13.69 -0.69 -6.46
CA GLY A 195 13.20 -2.00 -6.84
C GLY A 195 11.70 -1.99 -7.16
N ASP A 196 11.16 -3.17 -7.44
CA ASP A 196 9.74 -3.43 -7.74
C ASP A 196 9.02 -4.16 -6.60
N THR A 197 9.73 -4.46 -5.51
CA THR A 197 9.16 -5.12 -4.34
C THR A 197 8.49 -4.10 -3.43
N VAL A 198 7.33 -4.45 -2.90
CA VAL A 198 6.68 -3.69 -1.83
C VAL A 198 7.13 -4.27 -0.51
N THR A 199 7.89 -3.50 0.26
CA THR A 199 8.32 -3.95 1.59
C THR A 199 7.61 -3.18 2.69
N PRO A 200 7.49 -3.71 3.91
CA PRO A 200 6.75 -3.07 5.00
C PRO A 200 7.18 -1.62 5.27
N TYR A 201 6.28 -0.77 5.78
CA TYR A 201 6.70 0.57 6.22
C TYR A 201 7.37 0.44 7.58
N VAL A 202 8.57 0.99 7.74
CA VAL A 202 9.29 0.97 9.02
C VAL A 202 9.54 2.41 9.46
N THR A 203 9.05 2.76 10.65
CA THR A 203 9.28 4.08 11.26
C THR A 203 10.74 4.27 11.68
N GLU A 204 11.14 5.50 12.01
CA GLU A 204 12.48 5.76 12.56
C GLU A 204 12.79 4.97 13.84
N ASN A 205 11.76 4.57 14.59
CA ASN A 205 11.88 3.75 15.79
C ASN A 205 11.81 2.23 15.51
N ASN A 206 12.04 1.80 14.27
CA ASN A 206 11.98 0.40 13.83
C ASN A 206 10.63 -0.30 14.10
N THR A 207 9.53 0.47 14.10
CA THR A 207 8.19 -0.12 14.18
C THR A 207 7.69 -0.39 12.78
N GLU A 208 7.36 -1.64 12.51
CA GLU A 208 6.75 -2.05 11.25
C GLU A 208 5.25 -1.71 11.25
N ILE A 209 4.81 -1.05 10.19
CA ILE A 209 3.43 -0.68 9.95
C ILE A 209 3.04 -1.27 8.60
N ASP A 210 1.94 -2.02 8.61
CA ASP A 210 1.37 -2.57 7.40
C ASP A 210 -0.15 -2.42 7.38
N ALA A 211 -0.71 -2.42 6.18
CA ALA A 211 -2.14 -2.37 5.92
C ALA A 211 -2.43 -3.18 4.65
N PRO A 212 -3.68 -3.62 4.43
CA PRO A 212 -4.03 -4.32 3.20
C PRO A 212 -3.57 -3.53 1.96
N ILE A 213 -2.76 -4.18 1.13
CA ILE A 213 -2.29 -3.62 -0.13
C ILE A 213 -3.46 -3.62 -1.10
N TYR A 214 -3.78 -2.45 -1.64
CA TYR A 214 -4.68 -2.32 -2.77
C TYR A 214 -3.86 -2.33 -4.05
N ASP A 215 -3.92 -3.44 -4.76
CA ASP A 215 -3.33 -3.62 -6.09
C ASP A 215 -4.45 -3.62 -7.14
N ARG A 216 -4.23 -2.96 -8.28
CA ARG A 216 -5.17 -2.94 -9.40
C ARG A 216 -4.90 -4.04 -10.41
#